data_AF-A0A7R9T5U4-F1
#
_entry.id   AF-A0A7R9T5U4-F1
#
_cell.length_a   1.000
_cell.length_b   1.000
_cell.length_c   1.000
_cell.angle_alpha   90.00
_cell.angle_beta   90.00
_cell.angle_gamma   90.00
#
_symmetry.space_group_name_H-M   'P 1'
#
loop_
_entity.id
_entity.type
_entity.pdbx_description
1 polymer ?
#
loop_
_entity_poly.entity_id
_entity_poly.type
_entity_poly.pdbx_seq_one_letter_code
_entity_poly.pdbx_strand_id
1 'polypeptide(L)'
;RRRRATARATRVVDADAYAREVARRLVAQHDAAATMRGAVYDGALDVIVRVNDARCAPVMRLYDRGFTRGHAVFDACTVHEGRCHLLAAHLRRFARSAREAGVGEMNDEALATMEALVLEVVARGGVTHGQVRMYATSGCESENFSLCGATDSPPTYYVVAYEKDPDAWMVVRGLTASSSPVPIKPPRYATLKSTNYLPNVNVAQIARGNGVDVGVFLTQDGMIGEGPGANVAFLTPDGTLRTPPATNVLGGITIQRLRELIETESNRKALRKVGIKRFDDSQPLSPFVVLGAEEAMLVGSAVGVQGIISWDGRQVGDGRVGPATSFLAELLLDDMRSI
;
A
#
# COMPACT_ATOMS: atom_id res chain seq x y z
N ARG A 1 25.62 5.01 -38.88
CA ARG A 1 24.39 4.63 -39.63
C ARG A 1 23.17 4.75 -38.70
N ARG A 2 22.45 5.86 -38.73
CA ARG A 2 21.20 6.05 -37.95
C ARG A 2 20.08 5.25 -38.62
N ARG A 3 19.50 4.26 -37.93
CA ARG A 3 18.26 3.61 -38.36
C ARG A 3 17.14 4.66 -38.36
N ARG A 4 16.65 5.04 -39.55
CA ARG A 4 15.39 5.78 -39.70
C ARG A 4 14.30 4.88 -39.12
N ALA A 5 13.73 5.25 -37.97
CA ALA A 5 12.48 4.66 -37.52
C ALA A 5 11.42 5.01 -38.58
N THR A 6 10.94 4.01 -39.32
CA THR A 6 9.79 4.18 -40.19
C THR A 6 8.60 4.55 -39.32
N ALA A 7 8.13 5.80 -39.44
CA ALA A 7 6.93 6.25 -38.76
C ALA A 7 5.77 5.37 -39.23
N ARG A 8 5.29 4.49 -38.35
CA ARG A 8 4.10 3.69 -38.61
C ARG A 8 2.92 4.67 -38.67
N ALA A 9 2.28 4.79 -39.83
CA ALA A 9 1.11 5.63 -39.98
C ALA A 9 0.04 5.22 -38.97
N THR A 10 -0.46 6.19 -38.19
CA THR A 10 -1.53 5.96 -37.21
C THR A 10 -2.83 5.64 -37.95
N ARG A 11 -3.44 4.49 -37.64
CA ARG A 11 -4.72 4.09 -38.22
C ARG A 11 -5.86 4.83 -37.52
N VAL A 12 -6.71 5.52 -38.28
CA VAL A 12 -7.99 6.08 -37.81
C VAL A 12 -9.07 5.01 -38.00
N VAL A 13 -9.90 4.78 -36.98
CA VAL A 13 -11.01 3.83 -37.01
C VAL A 13 -12.28 4.49 -36.45
N ASP A 14 -13.44 4.01 -36.89
CA ASP A 14 -14.73 4.37 -36.28
C ASP A 14 -14.92 3.71 -34.90
N ALA A 15 -15.99 4.11 -34.21
CA ALA A 15 -16.28 3.67 -32.84
C ALA A 15 -16.53 2.15 -32.74
N ASP A 16 -17.22 1.55 -33.71
CA ASP A 16 -17.53 0.13 -33.69
C ASP A 16 -16.28 -0.73 -33.95
N ALA A 17 -15.45 -0.30 -34.89
CA ALA A 17 -14.17 -0.91 -35.17
C ALA A 17 -13.21 -0.76 -33.99
N TYR A 18 -13.25 0.37 -33.29
CA TYR A 18 -12.52 0.56 -32.03
C TYR A 18 -13.00 -0.42 -30.95
N ALA A 19 -14.31 -0.51 -30.69
CA ALA A 19 -14.88 -1.40 -29.68
C ALA A 19 -14.55 -2.88 -29.94
N ARG A 20 -14.69 -3.33 -31.19
CA ARG A 20 -14.29 -4.70 -31.60
C ARG A 20 -12.80 -4.93 -31.39
N GLU A 21 -11.96 -3.97 -31.72
CA GLU A 21 -10.51 -4.10 -31.55
C GLU A 21 -10.10 -4.09 -30.08
N VAL A 22 -10.76 -3.31 -29.22
CA VAL A 22 -10.57 -3.33 -27.76
C VAL A 22 -10.91 -4.71 -27.21
N ALA A 23 -12.11 -5.23 -27.51
CA ALA A 23 -12.51 -6.57 -27.07
C ALA A 23 -11.52 -7.64 -27.54
N ARG A 24 -11.12 -7.59 -28.83
CA ARG A 24 -10.16 -8.53 -29.41
C ARG A 24 -8.79 -8.45 -28.75
N ARG A 25 -8.25 -7.25 -28.52
CA ARG A 25 -6.89 -7.06 -27.98
C ARG A 25 -6.80 -7.30 -26.49
N LEU A 26 -7.78 -6.87 -25.71
CA LEU A 26 -7.79 -7.12 -24.27
C LEU A 26 -7.84 -8.62 -23.97
N VAL A 27 -8.57 -9.39 -24.78
CA VAL A 27 -8.59 -10.86 -24.70
C VAL A 27 -7.30 -11.48 -25.24
N ALA A 28 -6.66 -10.91 -26.27
CA ALA A 28 -5.47 -11.48 -26.91
C ALA A 28 -4.12 -11.10 -26.25
N GLN A 29 -4.06 -10.02 -25.45
CA GLN A 29 -2.83 -9.54 -24.81
C GLN A 29 -2.49 -10.26 -23.50
N HIS A 30 -3.40 -11.09 -22.98
CA HIS A 30 -3.19 -11.79 -21.72
C HIS A 30 -2.50 -13.15 -21.99
N ASP A 31 -1.17 -13.13 -22.06
CA ASP A 31 -0.38 -14.35 -22.15
C ASP A 31 -0.44 -15.10 -20.80
N ALA A 32 -0.70 -16.41 -20.82
CA ALA A 32 -1.02 -17.22 -19.63
C ALA A 32 0.11 -17.34 -18.59
N ALA A 33 1.32 -16.84 -18.92
CA ALA A 33 2.50 -16.92 -18.06
C ALA A 33 2.68 -15.72 -17.10
N ALA A 34 1.90 -14.64 -17.26
CA ALA A 34 2.04 -13.39 -16.48
C ALA A 34 0.79 -13.03 -15.66
N THR A 35 -0.14 -13.98 -15.49
CA THR A 35 -1.47 -13.72 -14.94
C THR A 35 -1.43 -13.59 -13.42
N MET A 36 -1.87 -12.44 -12.92
CA MET A 36 -2.22 -12.26 -11.52
C MET A 36 -3.27 -13.28 -11.12
N ARG A 37 -2.94 -14.21 -10.21
CA ARG A 37 -3.92 -15.18 -9.70
C ARG A 37 -4.81 -14.53 -8.67
N GLY A 38 -6.11 -14.48 -8.92
CA GLY A 38 -7.12 -13.96 -8.02
C GLY A 38 -8.40 -13.51 -8.74
N ALA A 39 -9.03 -12.46 -8.23
CA ALA A 39 -10.26 -11.91 -8.81
C ALA A 39 -10.32 -10.38 -8.68
N VAL A 40 -11.14 -9.78 -9.52
CA VAL A 40 -11.39 -8.34 -9.56
C VAL A 40 -12.90 -8.10 -9.56
N TYR A 41 -13.35 -7.16 -8.73
CA TYR A 41 -14.61 -6.47 -8.94
C TYR A 41 -14.37 -5.21 -9.76
N ASP A 42 -15.10 -5.08 -10.87
CA ASP A 42 -15.10 -3.91 -11.74
C ASP A 42 -16.43 -3.15 -11.56
N GLY A 43 -16.41 -2.06 -10.78
CA GLY A 43 -17.60 -1.27 -10.52
C GLY A 43 -18.08 -0.42 -11.70
N ALA A 44 -17.34 -0.35 -12.81
CA ALA A 44 -17.86 0.25 -14.03
C ALA A 44 -18.86 -0.68 -14.74
N LEU A 45 -18.71 -1.99 -14.53
CA LEU A 45 -19.57 -3.03 -15.10
C LEU A 45 -20.46 -3.71 -14.06
N ASP A 46 -20.17 -3.50 -12.78
CA ASP A 46 -20.78 -4.16 -11.63
C ASP A 46 -20.66 -5.70 -11.68
N VAL A 47 -19.44 -6.18 -11.93
CA VAL A 47 -19.15 -7.62 -12.06
C VAL A 47 -17.92 -8.04 -11.29
N ILE A 48 -17.92 -9.30 -10.82
CA ILE A 48 -16.72 -9.98 -10.32
C ILE A 48 -16.21 -10.93 -11.39
N VAL A 49 -14.93 -10.82 -11.71
CA VAL A 49 -14.26 -11.66 -12.70
C VAL A 49 -12.99 -12.27 -12.11
N ARG A 50 -12.78 -13.58 -12.33
CA ARG A 50 -11.53 -14.24 -11.96
C ARG A 50 -10.46 -13.90 -12.99
N VAL A 51 -9.28 -13.50 -12.52
CA VAL A 51 -8.15 -13.10 -13.39
C VAL A 51 -7.18 -14.27 -13.60
N ASN A 52 -7.61 -15.49 -13.27
CA ASN A 52 -6.84 -16.73 -13.44
C ASN A 52 -6.84 -17.25 -14.89
N ASP A 53 -7.56 -16.59 -15.79
CA ASP A 53 -7.78 -17.01 -17.18
C ASP A 53 -7.28 -15.90 -18.12
N ALA A 54 -6.60 -16.29 -19.19
CA ALA A 54 -5.98 -15.46 -20.22
C ALA A 54 -6.97 -14.57 -21.03
N ARG A 55 -8.20 -14.42 -20.55
CA ARG A 55 -9.34 -13.85 -21.29
C ARG A 55 -10.00 -12.69 -20.58
N CYS A 56 -9.42 -12.20 -19.48
CA CYS A 56 -9.95 -11.07 -18.72
C CYS A 56 -8.89 -9.96 -18.55
N ALA A 57 -9.27 -8.73 -18.86
CA ALA A 57 -8.54 -7.53 -18.50
C ALA A 57 -9.54 -6.50 -17.95
N PRO A 58 -9.53 -6.20 -16.63
CA PRO A 58 -10.33 -5.11 -16.07
C PRO A 58 -10.01 -3.79 -16.78
N VAL A 59 -11.03 -2.96 -17.02
CA VAL A 59 -10.89 -1.76 -17.87
C VAL A 59 -11.10 -0.49 -17.05
N MET A 60 -10.07 0.32 -16.94
CA MET A 60 -10.21 1.69 -16.45
C MET A 60 -10.71 2.59 -17.58
N ARG A 61 -11.77 3.37 -17.32
CA ARG A 61 -12.31 4.33 -18.28
C ARG A 61 -11.40 5.55 -18.38
N LEU A 62 -11.09 5.98 -19.61
CA LEU A 62 -10.18 7.11 -19.85
C LEU A 62 -10.63 8.42 -19.19
N TYR A 63 -11.94 8.62 -19.08
CA TYR A 63 -12.54 9.83 -18.50
C TYR A 63 -12.78 9.71 -16.99
N ASP A 64 -12.32 8.63 -16.35
CA ASP A 64 -12.37 8.50 -14.90
C ASP A 64 -11.37 9.47 -14.26
N ARG A 65 -11.84 10.33 -13.34
CA ARG A 65 -11.00 11.34 -12.67
C ARG A 65 -9.99 10.73 -11.70
N GLY A 66 -10.21 9.50 -11.25
CA GLY A 66 -9.19 8.73 -10.54
C GLY A 66 -7.94 8.53 -11.40
N PHE A 67 -8.12 8.25 -12.70
CA PHE A 67 -7.01 8.11 -13.64
C PHE A 67 -6.46 9.45 -14.09
N THR A 68 -7.32 10.37 -14.53
CA THR A 68 -6.88 11.61 -15.19
C THR A 68 -6.40 12.70 -14.23
N ARG A 69 -6.82 12.65 -12.96
CA ARG A 69 -6.53 13.69 -11.95
C ARG A 69 -6.02 13.13 -10.63
N GLY A 70 -5.97 11.81 -10.45
CA GLY A 70 -5.62 11.21 -9.16
C GLY A 70 -6.70 11.43 -8.09
N HIS A 71 -7.93 11.77 -8.48
CA HIS A 71 -9.05 11.96 -7.55
C HIS A 71 -9.65 10.61 -7.16
N ALA A 72 -8.84 9.83 -6.46
CA ALA A 72 -9.16 8.48 -6.02
C ALA A 72 -8.40 8.10 -4.76
N VAL A 73 -9.00 7.21 -3.98
CA VAL A 73 -8.43 6.63 -2.76
C VAL A 73 -8.31 5.12 -2.88
N PHE A 74 -7.44 4.54 -2.06
CA PHE A 74 -7.33 3.10 -1.96
C PHE A 74 -6.93 2.66 -0.57
N ASP A 75 -7.22 1.41 -0.24
CA ASP A 75 -6.64 0.72 0.90
C ASP A 75 -6.28 -0.72 0.53
N ALA A 76 -5.43 -1.36 1.34
CA ALA A 76 -4.90 -2.68 1.08
C ALA A 76 -4.70 -3.45 2.38
N CYS A 77 -5.27 -4.65 2.48
CA CYS A 77 -5.07 -5.56 3.60
C CYS A 77 -4.46 -6.88 3.14
N THR A 78 -3.71 -7.51 4.03
CA THR A 78 -3.07 -8.80 3.79
C THR A 78 -4.10 -9.90 3.95
N VAL A 79 -4.10 -10.86 3.02
CA VAL A 79 -4.88 -12.09 3.14
C VAL A 79 -3.93 -13.17 3.64
N HIS A 80 -4.22 -13.73 4.81
CA HIS A 80 -3.45 -14.81 5.43
C HIS A 80 -4.40 -15.95 5.78
N GLU A 81 -4.10 -17.16 5.32
CA GLU A 81 -4.95 -18.34 5.47
C GLU A 81 -6.44 -18.09 5.10
N GLY A 82 -6.65 -17.28 4.06
CA GLY A 82 -7.98 -16.92 3.54
C GLY A 82 -8.70 -15.82 4.33
N ARG A 83 -8.07 -15.21 5.34
CA ARG A 83 -8.65 -14.14 6.17
C ARG A 83 -7.99 -12.80 5.89
N CYS A 84 -8.80 -11.75 5.81
CA CYS A 84 -8.32 -10.37 5.64
C CYS A 84 -7.90 -9.78 6.98
N HIS A 85 -6.60 -9.65 7.23
CA HIS A 85 -6.06 -9.10 8.48
C HIS A 85 -6.54 -7.65 8.70
N LEU A 86 -7.19 -7.40 9.83
CA LEU A 86 -7.69 -6.07 10.25
C LEU A 86 -8.61 -5.38 9.24
N LEU A 87 -9.42 -6.13 8.49
CA LEU A 87 -10.29 -5.60 7.42
C LEU A 87 -11.15 -4.40 7.89
N ALA A 88 -11.79 -4.51 9.06
CA ALA A 88 -12.61 -3.42 9.61
C ALA A 88 -11.81 -2.14 9.89
N ALA A 89 -10.53 -2.22 10.25
CA ALA A 89 -9.67 -1.05 10.40
C ALA A 89 -9.31 -0.43 9.04
N HIS A 90 -9.03 -1.28 8.04
CA HIS A 90 -8.76 -0.85 6.67
C HIS A 90 -9.98 -0.16 6.04
N LEU A 91 -11.18 -0.71 6.19
CA LEU A 91 -12.42 -0.12 5.70
C LEU A 91 -12.71 1.24 6.35
N ARG A 92 -12.50 1.38 7.67
CA ARG A 92 -12.64 2.68 8.36
C ARG A 92 -11.66 3.73 7.82
N ARG A 93 -10.40 3.35 7.55
CA ARG A 93 -9.41 4.26 6.95
C ARG A 93 -9.75 4.58 5.49
N PHE A 94 -10.26 3.62 4.74
CA PHE A 94 -10.73 3.80 3.37
C PHE A 94 -11.86 4.83 3.30
N ALA A 95 -12.91 4.68 4.11
CA ALA A 95 -14.02 5.64 4.18
C ALA A 95 -13.58 7.03 4.64
N ARG A 96 -12.70 7.12 5.65
CA ARG A 96 -12.10 8.39 6.07
C ARG A 96 -11.36 9.07 4.92
N SER A 97 -10.54 8.30 4.19
CA SER A 97 -9.78 8.80 3.04
C SER A 97 -10.71 9.27 1.93
N ALA A 98 -11.77 8.51 1.62
CA ALA A 98 -12.77 8.88 0.61
C ALA A 98 -13.45 10.21 0.94
N ARG A 99 -13.86 10.40 2.19
CA ARG A 99 -14.45 11.65 2.68
C ARG A 99 -13.48 12.83 2.59
N GLU A 100 -12.25 12.68 3.12
CA GLU A 100 -11.26 13.76 3.14
C GLU A 100 -10.76 14.17 1.75
N ALA A 101 -10.73 13.22 0.81
CA ALA A 101 -10.42 13.46 -0.60
C ALA A 101 -11.61 14.01 -1.41
N GLY A 102 -12.81 14.10 -0.82
CA GLY A 102 -14.02 14.49 -1.55
C GLY A 102 -14.37 13.52 -2.68
N VAL A 103 -14.04 12.23 -2.52
CA VAL A 103 -14.48 11.17 -3.45
C VAL A 103 -15.94 10.82 -3.16
N GLY A 104 -16.33 10.78 -1.88
CA GLY A 104 -17.69 10.52 -1.44
C GLY A 104 -17.73 10.11 0.02
N GLU A 105 -18.90 10.26 0.65
CA GLU A 105 -19.15 9.72 1.99
C GLU A 105 -19.63 8.27 1.91
N MET A 106 -19.17 7.44 2.85
CA MET A 106 -19.66 6.08 3.02
C MET A 106 -20.39 6.01 4.35
N ASN A 107 -21.69 5.74 4.30
CA ASN A 107 -22.48 5.39 5.49
C ASN A 107 -22.19 3.93 5.92
N ASP A 108 -22.78 3.50 7.03
CA ASP A 108 -22.57 2.15 7.56
C ASP A 108 -23.01 1.04 6.58
N GLU A 109 -24.09 1.28 5.82
CA GLU A 109 -24.58 0.34 4.80
C GLU A 109 -23.59 0.20 3.63
N ALA A 110 -23.01 1.31 3.14
CA ALA A 110 -22.01 1.30 2.10
C ALA A 110 -20.71 0.63 2.57
N LEU A 111 -20.33 0.82 3.83
CA LEU A 111 -19.20 0.12 4.45
C LEU A 111 -19.45 -1.39 4.53
N ALA A 112 -20.62 -1.83 4.98
CA ALA A 112 -20.99 -3.24 5.02
C ALA A 112 -21.03 -3.87 3.62
N THR A 113 -21.51 -3.12 2.63
CA THR A 113 -21.51 -3.55 1.21
C THR A 113 -20.09 -3.72 0.70
N MET A 114 -19.20 -2.76 0.97
CA MET A 114 -17.78 -2.85 0.59
C MET A 114 -17.08 -4.03 1.29
N GLU A 115 -17.39 -4.28 2.56
CA GLU A 115 -16.87 -5.43 3.30
C GLU A 115 -17.28 -6.75 2.64
N ALA A 116 -18.58 -6.94 2.40
CA ALA A 116 -19.11 -8.13 1.74
C ALA A 116 -18.47 -8.32 0.36
N LEU A 117 -18.30 -7.23 -0.39
CA LEU A 117 -17.68 -7.26 -1.70
C LEU A 117 -16.20 -7.67 -1.64
N VAL A 118 -15.43 -7.12 -0.69
CA VAL A 118 -14.03 -7.52 -0.47
C VAL A 118 -13.92 -9.01 -0.16
N LEU A 119 -14.76 -9.50 0.74
CA LEU A 119 -14.77 -10.92 1.11
C LEU A 119 -15.17 -11.82 -0.07
N GLU A 120 -16.18 -11.43 -0.85
CA GLU A 120 -16.62 -12.16 -2.05
C GLU A 120 -15.51 -12.20 -3.11
N VAL A 121 -14.80 -11.10 -3.35
CA VAL A 121 -13.68 -11.07 -4.32
C VAL A 121 -12.53 -11.96 -3.86
N VAL A 122 -12.19 -11.97 -2.56
CA VAL A 122 -11.17 -12.89 -2.02
C VAL A 122 -11.59 -14.35 -2.19
N ALA A 123 -12.84 -14.69 -1.85
CA ALA A 123 -13.38 -16.04 -1.97
C ALA A 123 -13.45 -16.51 -3.43
N ARG A 124 -13.93 -15.67 -4.34
CA ARG A 124 -13.97 -15.96 -5.79
C ARG A 124 -12.57 -16.00 -6.41
N GLY A 125 -11.62 -15.27 -5.87
CA GLY A 125 -10.22 -15.35 -6.27
C GLY A 125 -9.55 -16.66 -5.81
N GLY A 126 -10.07 -17.31 -4.77
CA GLY A 126 -9.42 -18.44 -4.12
C GLY A 126 -8.13 -18.04 -3.38
N VAL A 127 -8.00 -16.78 -3.01
CA VAL A 127 -6.76 -16.23 -2.45
C VAL A 127 -6.65 -16.63 -0.99
N THR A 128 -5.68 -17.48 -0.67
CA THR A 128 -5.37 -17.88 0.72
C THR A 128 -4.24 -17.06 1.31
N HIS A 129 -3.20 -16.78 0.51
CA HIS A 129 -2.05 -15.95 0.88
C HIS A 129 -1.86 -14.89 -0.17
N GLY A 130 -2.02 -13.63 0.21
CA GLY A 130 -2.02 -12.56 -0.77
C GLY A 130 -2.35 -11.20 -0.22
N GLN A 131 -2.93 -10.39 -1.09
CA GLN A 131 -3.39 -9.05 -0.74
C GLN A 131 -4.72 -8.78 -1.44
N VAL A 132 -5.60 -8.09 -0.74
CA VAL A 132 -6.75 -7.44 -1.36
C VAL A 132 -6.59 -5.95 -1.29
N ARG A 133 -6.91 -5.27 -2.39
CA ARG A 133 -6.90 -3.82 -2.51
C ARG A 133 -8.27 -3.35 -2.93
N MET A 134 -8.72 -2.28 -2.30
CA MET A 134 -9.99 -1.61 -2.60
C MET A 134 -9.68 -0.19 -3.06
N TYR A 135 -10.37 0.27 -4.10
CA TYR A 135 -10.22 1.59 -4.71
C TYR A 135 -11.58 2.25 -4.82
N ALA A 136 -11.61 3.57 -4.64
CA ALA A 136 -12.74 4.42 -5.00
C ALA A 136 -12.23 5.59 -5.83
N THR A 137 -12.75 5.75 -7.04
CA THR A 137 -12.52 6.93 -7.88
C THR A 137 -13.72 7.87 -7.77
N SER A 138 -13.53 9.16 -8.07
CA SER A 138 -14.65 10.11 -8.17
C SER A 138 -15.49 9.96 -9.45
N GLY A 139 -15.35 8.82 -10.14
CA GLY A 139 -16.13 8.46 -11.32
C GLY A 139 -15.67 9.13 -12.61
N CYS A 140 -16.40 8.81 -13.68
CA CYS A 140 -16.23 9.48 -14.98
C CYS A 140 -16.83 10.87 -14.93
N GLU A 141 -16.16 11.82 -15.58
CA GLU A 141 -16.75 13.14 -15.82
C GLU A 141 -17.35 13.22 -17.24
N SER A 142 -18.29 14.14 -17.43
CA SER A 142 -19.02 14.35 -18.69
C SER A 142 -18.64 15.66 -19.40
N GLU A 143 -17.65 16.39 -18.89
CA GLU A 143 -17.30 17.77 -19.25
C GLU A 143 -15.84 17.92 -19.71
N ASN A 144 -15.37 17.04 -20.61
CA ASN A 144 -14.07 17.16 -21.30
C ASN A 144 -12.86 17.34 -20.36
N PHE A 145 -12.62 16.37 -19.48
CA PHE A 145 -11.51 16.34 -18.52
C PHE A 145 -11.55 17.50 -17.52
N SER A 146 -12.73 17.96 -17.12
CA SER A 146 -12.84 18.99 -16.09
C SER A 146 -12.28 18.53 -14.73
N LEU A 147 -11.81 19.48 -13.91
CA LEU A 147 -11.36 19.21 -12.53
C LEU A 147 -12.53 18.90 -11.60
N CYS A 148 -13.70 19.49 -11.87
CA CYS A 148 -14.97 19.27 -11.19
C CYS A 148 -16.09 19.36 -12.23
N GLY A 149 -17.14 18.54 -12.10
CA GLY A 149 -18.29 18.60 -13.02
C GLY A 149 -19.43 19.42 -12.44
N ALA A 150 -20.36 19.87 -13.26
CA ALA A 150 -21.64 20.45 -12.79
C ALA A 150 -22.58 19.38 -12.19
N THR A 151 -22.32 18.10 -12.46
CA THR A 151 -23.00 16.96 -11.84
C THR A 151 -21.97 16.03 -11.21
N ASP A 152 -22.16 15.68 -9.93
CA ASP A 152 -21.32 14.71 -9.25
C ASP A 152 -21.69 13.31 -9.75
N SER A 153 -20.84 12.75 -10.62
CA SER A 153 -20.94 11.31 -10.92
C SER A 153 -20.65 10.50 -9.67
N PRO A 154 -21.39 9.40 -9.43
CA PRO A 154 -21.18 8.58 -8.26
C PRO A 154 -19.76 7.99 -8.27
N PRO A 155 -19.18 7.70 -7.09
CA PRO A 155 -17.90 7.03 -7.00
C PRO A 155 -17.93 5.70 -7.76
N THR A 156 -16.82 5.35 -8.41
CA THR A 156 -16.64 4.00 -8.97
C THR A 156 -15.70 3.20 -8.09
N TYR A 157 -16.15 2.03 -7.65
CA TYR A 157 -15.39 1.15 -6.79
C TYR A 157 -14.70 0.04 -7.58
N TYR A 158 -13.48 -0.29 -7.20
CA TYR A 158 -12.78 -1.46 -7.74
C TYR A 158 -12.17 -2.23 -6.58
N VAL A 159 -12.24 -3.57 -6.64
CA VAL A 159 -11.59 -4.43 -5.66
C VAL A 159 -10.76 -5.45 -6.40
N VAL A 160 -9.52 -5.67 -5.97
CA VAL A 160 -8.64 -6.69 -6.54
C VAL A 160 -8.05 -7.52 -5.42
N ALA A 161 -8.29 -8.83 -5.45
CA ALA A 161 -7.61 -9.79 -4.59
C ALA A 161 -6.66 -10.61 -5.44
N TYR A 162 -5.44 -10.80 -4.96
CA TYR A 162 -4.44 -11.57 -5.68
C TYR A 162 -3.49 -12.33 -4.76
N GLU A 163 -3.02 -13.47 -5.23
CA GLU A 163 -1.98 -14.27 -4.58
C GLU A 163 -0.65 -13.51 -4.55
N LYS A 164 0.03 -13.60 -3.42
CA LYS A 164 1.37 -13.07 -3.23
C LYS A 164 2.18 -14.08 -2.44
N ASP A 165 3.45 -14.21 -2.79
CA ASP A 165 4.40 -15.03 -2.04
C ASP A 165 4.37 -14.63 -0.54
N PRO A 166 3.99 -15.55 0.36
CA PRO A 166 3.91 -15.28 1.80
C PRO A 166 5.25 -14.88 2.41
N ASP A 167 6.38 -15.26 1.81
CA ASP A 167 7.71 -14.86 2.28
C ASP A 167 7.88 -13.33 2.32
N ALA A 168 7.08 -12.60 1.55
CA ALA A 168 7.12 -11.14 1.55
C ALA A 168 6.68 -10.49 2.88
N TRP A 169 5.99 -11.21 3.76
CA TRP A 169 5.64 -10.73 5.10
C TRP A 169 5.91 -11.75 6.23
N MET A 170 6.15 -13.02 5.89
CA MET A 170 6.48 -14.07 6.87
C MET A 170 7.98 -14.22 7.13
N VAL A 171 8.83 -13.91 6.14
CA VAL A 171 10.29 -14.04 6.28
C VAL A 171 10.88 -12.65 6.57
N VAL A 172 11.57 -12.55 7.70
CA VAL A 172 12.27 -11.32 8.10
C VAL A 172 13.60 -11.23 7.36
N ARG A 173 13.78 -10.13 6.62
CA ARG A 173 14.98 -9.81 5.86
C ARG A 173 15.69 -8.62 6.49
N GLY A 174 17.00 -8.53 6.27
CA GLY A 174 17.79 -7.34 6.56
C GLY A 174 17.85 -6.46 5.32
N LEU A 175 17.20 -5.30 5.38
CA LEU A 175 17.09 -4.34 4.30
C LEU A 175 18.12 -3.22 4.47
N THR A 176 18.61 -2.71 3.34
CA THR A 176 19.32 -1.44 3.25
C THR A 176 18.32 -0.31 3.02
N ALA A 177 18.49 0.80 3.75
CA ALA A 177 17.66 1.99 3.63
C ALA A 177 18.50 3.23 3.28
N SER A 178 17.86 4.22 2.67
CA SER A 178 18.47 5.53 2.44
C SER A 178 17.47 6.66 2.52
N SER A 179 17.89 7.80 3.05
CA SER A 179 17.12 9.02 3.04
C SER A 179 16.92 9.51 1.60
N SER A 180 15.68 9.80 1.22
CA SER A 180 15.36 10.25 -0.13
C SER A 180 15.36 11.78 -0.24
N PRO A 181 15.88 12.36 -1.34
CA PRO A 181 15.77 13.79 -1.61
C PRO A 181 14.37 14.20 -2.13
N VAL A 182 13.48 13.24 -2.42
CA VAL A 182 12.12 13.53 -2.89
C VAL A 182 11.32 14.13 -1.74
N PRO A 183 10.70 15.31 -1.92
CA PRO A 183 9.89 15.91 -0.87
C PRO A 183 8.71 15.02 -0.53
N ILE A 184 8.43 14.86 0.77
CA ILE A 184 7.21 14.19 1.22
C ILE A 184 5.97 14.99 0.78
N LYS A 185 4.85 14.29 0.67
CA LYS A 185 3.55 14.94 0.46
C LYS A 185 3.24 15.90 1.63
N PRO A 186 2.60 17.05 1.38
CA PRO A 186 2.12 17.91 2.45
C PRO A 186 1.25 17.13 3.45
N PRO A 187 1.22 17.50 4.75
CA PRO A 187 0.60 16.73 5.84
C PRO A 187 -0.77 16.14 5.48
N ARG A 188 -1.69 16.96 4.96
CA ARG A 188 -3.06 16.55 4.57
C ARG A 188 -3.08 15.40 3.55
N TYR A 189 -2.13 15.37 2.61
CA TYR A 189 -2.05 14.33 1.58
C TYR A 189 -1.16 13.14 1.98
N ALA A 190 -0.38 13.27 3.05
CA ALA A 190 0.42 12.20 3.61
C ALA A 190 -0.40 11.27 4.52
N THR A 191 -1.32 11.82 5.31
CA THR A 191 -2.21 11.04 6.22
C THR A 191 -3.40 10.40 5.51
N LEU A 192 -3.67 10.83 4.28
CA LEU A 192 -4.65 10.33 3.32
C LEU A 192 -4.07 9.20 2.46
N LYS A 193 -4.75 8.05 2.36
CA LYS A 193 -4.35 6.99 1.43
C LYS A 193 -4.99 7.17 0.05
N SER A 194 -4.47 8.14 -0.71
CA SER A 194 -4.89 8.42 -2.10
C SER A 194 -4.05 7.67 -3.13
N THR A 195 -4.48 7.66 -4.39
CA THR A 195 -3.70 7.11 -5.52
C THR A 195 -2.59 8.04 -6.02
N ASN A 196 -2.42 9.24 -5.43
CA ASN A 196 -1.35 10.19 -5.76
C ASN A 196 0.01 9.71 -5.23
N TYR A 197 0.55 8.65 -5.83
CA TYR A 197 1.76 7.95 -5.40
C TYR A 197 3.01 8.29 -6.24
N LEU A 198 2.96 9.28 -7.12
CA LEU A 198 4.13 9.70 -7.89
C LEU A 198 5.37 9.99 -7.00
N PRO A 199 5.25 10.73 -5.87
CA PRO A 199 6.38 10.89 -4.96
C PRO A 199 6.90 9.55 -4.43
N ASN A 200 6.00 8.64 -4.05
CA ASN A 200 6.34 7.32 -3.53
C ASN A 200 7.09 6.48 -4.58
N VAL A 201 6.64 6.54 -5.85
CA VAL A 201 7.31 5.90 -6.99
C VAL A 201 8.72 6.48 -7.18
N ASN A 202 8.87 7.81 -7.13
CA ASN A 202 10.17 8.45 -7.29
C ASN A 202 11.15 8.04 -6.18
N VAL A 203 10.70 7.95 -4.92
CA VAL A 203 11.52 7.44 -3.80
C VAL A 203 11.99 6.01 -4.08
N ALA A 204 11.07 5.12 -4.48
CA ALA A 204 11.41 3.73 -4.77
C ALA A 204 12.38 3.60 -5.95
N GLN A 205 12.21 4.41 -7.00
CA GLN A 205 13.10 4.43 -8.16
C GLN A 205 14.50 4.91 -7.82
N ILE A 206 14.64 5.95 -6.98
CA ILE A 206 15.94 6.46 -6.53
C ILE A 206 16.65 5.41 -5.69
N ALA A 207 15.96 4.80 -4.71
CA ALA A 207 16.54 3.74 -3.89
C ALA A 207 17.06 2.58 -4.75
N ARG A 208 16.22 2.09 -5.68
CA ARG A 208 16.61 1.04 -6.64
C ARG A 208 17.80 1.47 -7.50
N GLY A 209 17.82 2.70 -7.99
CA GLY A 209 18.92 3.24 -8.81
C GLY A 209 20.25 3.30 -8.04
N ASN A 210 20.19 3.48 -6.72
CA ASN A 210 21.34 3.50 -5.82
C ASN A 210 21.71 2.11 -5.26
N GLY A 211 20.99 1.05 -5.64
CA GLY A 211 21.23 -0.31 -5.12
C GLY A 211 20.80 -0.50 -3.67
N VAL A 212 19.84 0.30 -3.18
CA VAL A 212 19.28 0.24 -1.83
C VAL A 212 17.87 -0.33 -1.87
N ASP A 213 17.49 -1.14 -0.88
CA ASP A 213 16.18 -1.82 -0.85
C ASP A 213 15.01 -0.85 -0.66
N VAL A 214 15.16 0.13 0.22
CA VAL A 214 14.11 1.09 0.57
C VAL A 214 14.62 2.53 0.66
N GLY A 215 13.94 3.44 -0.02
CA GLY A 215 14.09 4.87 0.24
C GLY A 215 13.14 5.31 1.35
N VAL A 216 13.52 6.27 2.18
CA VAL A 216 12.67 6.83 3.23
C VAL A 216 12.51 8.33 3.02
N PHE A 217 11.28 8.82 3.04
CA PHE A 217 10.98 10.24 2.99
C PHE A 217 11.52 10.95 4.23
N LEU A 218 11.96 12.19 4.05
CA LEU A 218 12.08 13.16 5.14
C LEU A 218 10.92 14.14 5.09
N THR A 219 10.48 14.63 6.26
CA THR A 219 9.50 15.70 6.35
C THR A 219 10.08 17.01 5.82
N GLN A 220 9.22 18.03 5.64
CA GLN A 220 9.67 19.35 5.21
C GLN A 220 10.72 19.96 6.17
N ASP A 221 10.65 19.62 7.45
CA ASP A 221 11.58 20.05 8.49
C ASP A 221 12.82 19.13 8.63
N GLY A 222 13.00 18.18 7.71
CA GLY A 222 14.13 17.24 7.72
C GLY A 222 14.02 16.13 8.76
N MET A 223 12.84 15.90 9.35
CA MET A 223 12.60 14.77 10.26
C MET A 223 12.32 13.49 9.49
N ILE A 224 12.47 12.32 10.13
CA ILE A 224 12.14 11.04 9.50
C ILE A 224 10.63 10.98 9.17
N GLY A 225 10.32 10.62 7.93
CA GLY A 225 8.98 10.32 7.44
C GLY A 225 8.73 8.81 7.36
N GLU A 226 8.26 8.33 6.21
CA GLU A 226 7.94 6.92 5.97
C GLU A 226 8.59 6.41 4.68
N GLY A 227 8.59 5.09 4.46
CA GLY A 227 8.92 4.52 3.16
C GLY A 227 7.78 4.70 2.15
N PRO A 228 7.99 4.34 0.85
CA PRO A 228 6.98 4.46 -0.21
C PRO A 228 5.64 3.80 0.06
N GLY A 229 5.56 2.82 0.97
CA GLY A 229 4.32 2.13 1.28
C GLY A 229 4.28 1.48 2.67
N ALA A 230 5.18 1.89 3.57
CA ALA A 230 5.33 1.31 4.90
C ALA A 230 5.94 2.34 5.86
N ASN A 231 5.57 2.26 7.13
CA ASN A 231 6.13 3.09 8.20
C ASN A 231 7.53 2.59 8.58
N VAL A 232 8.31 3.42 9.27
CA VAL A 232 9.59 3.04 9.85
C VAL A 232 9.53 3.17 11.37
N ALA A 233 10.21 2.27 12.08
CA ALA A 233 10.32 2.29 13.52
C ALA A 233 11.76 2.03 13.97
N PHE A 234 12.13 2.54 15.15
CA PHE A 234 13.49 2.48 15.69
C PHE A 234 13.43 2.07 17.16
N LEU A 235 14.13 1.00 17.53
CA LEU A 235 14.31 0.61 18.92
C LEU A 235 15.50 1.37 19.49
N THR A 236 15.26 2.20 20.51
CA THR A 236 16.32 2.96 21.19
C THR A 236 16.87 2.20 22.40
N PRO A 237 18.09 2.52 22.89
CA PRO A 237 18.77 1.76 23.95
C PRO A 237 18.06 1.78 25.31
N ASP A 238 17.16 2.75 25.54
CA ASP A 238 16.31 2.77 26.73
C ASP A 238 15.15 1.75 26.64
N GLY A 239 14.99 1.07 25.50
CA GLY A 239 13.96 0.07 25.22
C GLY A 239 12.67 0.65 24.67
N THR A 240 12.72 1.82 24.04
CA THR A 240 11.54 2.46 23.43
C THR A 240 11.51 2.17 21.93
N LEU A 241 10.41 1.58 21.44
CA LEU A 241 10.16 1.50 20.00
C LEU A 241 9.50 2.80 19.54
N ARG A 242 10.22 3.57 18.72
CA ARG A 242 9.80 4.90 18.26
C ARG A 242 9.42 4.88 16.79
N THR A 243 8.33 5.56 16.42
CA THR A 243 7.94 5.81 15.02
C THR A 243 7.54 7.27 14.87
N PRO A 244 7.63 7.88 13.66
CA PRO A 244 7.12 9.23 13.46
C PRO A 244 5.61 9.33 13.78
N PRO A 245 5.15 10.47 14.33
CA PRO A 245 3.72 10.71 14.55
C PRO A 245 2.96 10.73 13.23
N ALA A 246 1.72 10.26 13.24
CA ALA A 246 0.82 10.21 12.08
C ALA A 246 0.28 11.61 11.67
N THR A 247 1.14 12.62 11.66
CA THR A 247 0.88 13.99 11.23
C THR A 247 1.45 14.27 9.84
N ASN A 248 2.61 13.68 9.52
CA ASN A 248 3.30 13.83 8.24
C ASN A 248 3.47 12.50 7.50
N VAL A 249 2.95 11.41 8.06
CA VAL A 249 3.03 10.06 7.50
C VAL A 249 1.66 9.40 7.59
N LEU A 250 1.46 8.30 6.87
CA LEU A 250 0.21 7.57 6.96
C LEU A 250 0.09 6.94 8.35
N GLY A 251 -1.10 7.07 8.97
CA GLY A 251 -1.49 6.27 10.14
C GLY A 251 -1.60 4.80 9.75
N GLY A 252 -0.48 4.09 9.77
CA GLY A 252 -0.37 2.69 9.35
C GLY A 252 -1.12 1.76 10.30
N ILE A 253 -2.00 0.93 9.75
CA ILE A 253 -2.77 -0.02 10.57
C ILE A 253 -1.84 -1.08 11.20
N THR A 254 -0.80 -1.51 10.49
CA THR A 254 0.16 -2.50 11.02
C THR A 254 0.97 -1.94 12.19
N ILE A 255 1.52 -0.72 12.09
CA ILE A 255 2.29 -0.13 13.19
C ILE A 255 1.40 0.20 14.40
N GLN A 256 0.14 0.60 14.17
CA GLN A 256 -0.83 0.80 15.26
C GLN A 256 -1.24 -0.53 15.91
N ARG A 257 -1.37 -1.62 15.14
CA ARG A 257 -1.57 -2.95 15.72
C ARG A 257 -0.38 -3.40 16.56
N LEU A 258 0.85 -3.15 16.10
CA LEU A 258 2.05 -3.44 16.89
C LEU A 258 2.07 -2.64 18.19
N ARG A 259 1.65 -1.37 18.17
CA ARG A 259 1.48 -0.58 19.41
C ARG A 259 0.52 -1.28 20.38
N GLU A 260 -0.67 -1.67 19.93
CA GLU A 260 -1.66 -2.39 20.76
C GLU A 260 -1.07 -3.69 21.34
N LEU A 261 -0.36 -4.46 20.52
CA LEU A 261 0.30 -5.71 20.92
C LEU A 261 1.44 -5.47 21.92
N ILE A 262 2.18 -4.37 21.79
CA ILE A 262 3.25 -3.96 22.71
C ILE A 262 2.68 -3.51 24.06
N GLU A 263 1.56 -2.79 24.04
CA GLU A 263 0.87 -2.29 25.23
C GLU A 263 0.08 -3.39 25.97
N THR A 264 -0.20 -4.52 25.32
CA THR A 264 -0.92 -5.65 25.91
C THR A 264 -0.13 -6.33 27.04
N GLU A 265 -0.72 -6.41 28.24
CA GLU A 265 -0.07 -6.90 29.47
C GLU A 265 0.54 -8.30 29.32
N SER A 266 -0.17 -9.23 28.69
CA SER A 266 0.29 -10.61 28.50
C SER A 266 1.59 -10.72 27.70
N ASN A 267 1.87 -9.75 26.82
CA ASN A 267 3.07 -9.74 25.98
C ASN A 267 4.28 -9.10 26.66
N ARG A 268 4.07 -8.32 27.74
CA ARG A 268 5.12 -7.52 28.40
C ARG A 268 6.36 -8.32 28.80
N LYS A 269 6.17 -9.51 29.36
CA LYS A 269 7.29 -10.36 29.79
C LYS A 269 8.14 -10.81 28.61
N ALA A 270 7.52 -11.16 27.48
CA ALA A 270 8.23 -11.59 26.28
C ALA A 270 8.93 -10.40 25.60
N LEU A 271 8.24 -9.26 25.46
CA LEU A 271 8.80 -8.03 24.89
C LEU A 271 10.04 -7.54 25.64
N ARG A 272 10.03 -7.60 26.98
CA ARG A 272 11.20 -7.22 27.79
C ARG A 272 12.43 -8.10 27.55
N LYS A 273 12.25 -9.37 27.16
CA LYS A 273 13.38 -10.26 26.84
C LYS A 273 14.09 -9.86 25.55
N VAL A 274 13.38 -9.18 24.66
CA VAL A 274 13.91 -8.67 23.38
C VAL A 274 14.16 -7.16 23.42
N GLY A 275 14.24 -6.56 24.62
CA GLY A 275 14.60 -5.15 24.80
C GLY A 275 13.46 -4.15 24.68
N ILE A 276 12.27 -4.54 24.19
CA ILE A 276 11.13 -3.64 24.06
C ILE A 276 10.44 -3.45 25.42
N LYS A 277 10.36 -2.20 25.88
CA LYS A 277 9.71 -1.80 27.13
C LYS A 277 8.46 -0.95 26.92
N ARG A 278 8.41 -0.16 25.85
CA ARG A 278 7.31 0.76 25.52
C ARG A 278 7.34 1.18 24.05
N PHE A 279 6.26 1.80 23.61
CA PHE A 279 6.07 2.39 22.28
C PHE A 279 5.90 3.91 22.39
N ASP A 280 6.44 4.68 21.44
CA ASP A 280 6.31 6.14 21.36
C ASP A 280 6.17 6.63 19.93
N ASP A 281 5.02 7.24 19.61
CA ASP A 281 4.74 7.94 18.36
C ASP A 281 4.38 9.42 18.59
N SER A 282 4.75 9.99 19.74
CA SER A 282 4.31 11.32 20.15
C SER A 282 5.15 12.46 19.60
N GLN A 283 6.40 12.19 19.19
CA GLN A 283 7.36 13.22 18.79
C GLN A 283 8.00 12.91 17.42
N PRO A 284 8.23 13.93 16.57
CA PRO A 284 9.02 13.77 15.36
C PRO A 284 10.41 13.19 15.64
N LEU A 285 10.92 12.36 14.73
CA LEU A 285 12.22 11.72 14.88
C LEU A 285 13.27 12.42 14.04
N SER A 286 14.33 12.92 14.66
CA SER A 286 15.48 13.44 13.92
C SER A 286 16.20 12.29 13.22
N PRO A 287 16.82 12.50 12.04
CA PRO A 287 17.66 11.48 11.40
C PRO A 287 18.76 10.91 12.30
N PHE A 288 19.18 11.64 13.33
CA PHE A 288 20.13 11.13 14.34
C PHE A 288 19.62 9.91 15.13
N VAL A 289 18.31 9.64 15.17
CA VAL A 289 17.76 8.43 15.80
C VAL A 289 18.39 7.16 15.23
N VAL A 290 18.72 7.17 13.94
CA VAL A 290 19.33 6.04 13.22
C VAL A 290 20.70 5.69 13.80
N LEU A 291 21.49 6.68 14.22
CA LEU A 291 22.84 6.47 14.76
C LEU A 291 22.84 5.85 16.16
N GLY A 292 21.76 6.03 16.92
CA GLY A 292 21.61 5.54 18.28
C GLY A 292 20.68 4.34 18.42
N ALA A 293 20.02 3.91 17.34
CA ALA A 293 19.09 2.81 17.38
C ALA A 293 19.82 1.46 17.51
N GLU A 294 19.30 0.59 18.40
CA GLU A 294 19.73 -0.81 18.50
C GLU A 294 19.20 -1.62 17.31
N GLU A 295 17.96 -1.33 16.88
CA GLU A 295 17.33 -1.93 15.71
C GLU A 295 16.49 -0.88 14.97
N ALA A 296 16.36 -1.01 13.65
CA ALA A 296 15.41 -0.25 12.85
C ALA A 296 14.54 -1.20 12.02
N MET A 297 13.31 -0.80 11.73
CA MET A 297 12.30 -1.66 11.12
C MET A 297 11.51 -0.93 10.04
N LEU A 298 11.11 -1.67 9.00
CA LEU A 298 10.08 -1.28 8.05
C LEU A 298 8.80 -2.06 8.37
N VAL A 299 7.67 -1.35 8.52
CA VAL A 299 6.41 -1.93 9.01
C VAL A 299 5.24 -1.57 8.11
N GLY A 300 4.53 -2.57 7.60
CA GLY A 300 3.30 -2.34 6.83
C GLY A 300 2.66 -3.64 6.32
N SER A 301 1.36 -3.59 5.97
CA SER A 301 0.59 -4.80 5.62
C SER A 301 1.27 -5.63 4.52
N ALA A 302 1.79 -4.98 3.48
CA ALA A 302 2.42 -5.66 2.36
C ALA A 302 3.78 -6.31 2.68
N VAL A 303 4.47 -5.87 3.74
CA VAL A 303 5.85 -6.26 4.06
C VAL A 303 5.99 -6.95 5.42
N GLY A 304 4.95 -6.93 6.26
CA GLY A 304 5.04 -7.37 7.66
C GLY A 304 5.95 -6.45 8.47
N VAL A 305 6.86 -7.05 9.23
CA VAL A 305 7.97 -6.37 9.93
C VAL A 305 9.29 -6.85 9.32
N GLN A 306 10.07 -5.92 8.78
CA GLN A 306 11.37 -6.19 8.16
C GLN A 306 12.46 -5.41 8.90
N GLY A 307 13.64 -5.98 9.07
CA GLY A 307 14.76 -5.29 9.69
C GLY A 307 15.44 -4.34 8.72
N ILE A 308 15.83 -3.15 9.18
CA ILE A 308 16.69 -2.23 8.44
C ILE A 308 18.07 -2.31 9.09
N ILE A 309 19.02 -2.91 8.38
CA ILE A 309 20.36 -3.23 8.89
C ILE A 309 21.41 -2.19 8.51
N SER A 310 21.11 -1.37 7.51
CA SER A 310 21.94 -0.24 7.12
C SER A 310 21.08 0.94 6.67
N TRP A 311 21.53 2.14 6.96
CA TRP A 311 20.91 3.39 6.56
C TRP A 311 21.95 4.37 6.05
N ASP A 312 21.77 4.91 4.83
CA ASP A 312 22.72 5.83 4.18
C ASP A 312 24.17 5.31 4.21
N GLY A 313 24.34 4.00 4.00
CA GLY A 313 25.64 3.31 3.98
C GLY A 313 26.27 3.07 5.36
N ARG A 314 25.60 3.43 6.45
CA ARG A 314 26.03 3.14 7.83
C ARG A 314 25.26 1.96 8.39
N GLN A 315 25.88 1.15 9.25
CA GLN A 315 25.18 0.07 9.94
C GLN A 315 24.22 0.64 10.99
N VAL A 316 23.06 0.01 11.13
CA VAL A 316 22.17 0.21 12.27
C VAL A 316 22.47 -0.89 13.29
N GLY A 317 22.68 -0.53 14.56
CA GLY A 317 23.08 -1.50 15.58
C GLY A 317 24.35 -2.26 15.19
N ASP A 318 24.26 -3.60 15.14
CA ASP A 318 25.34 -4.50 14.73
C ASP A 318 25.30 -4.88 13.23
N GLY A 319 24.42 -4.26 12.45
CA GLY A 319 24.23 -4.54 11.02
C GLY A 319 23.50 -5.85 10.72
N ARG A 320 22.76 -6.40 11.69
CA ARG A 320 21.97 -7.63 11.53
C ARG A 320 20.51 -7.41 11.93
N VAL A 321 19.64 -8.33 11.50
CA VAL A 321 18.26 -8.39 12.00
C VAL A 321 18.33 -8.78 13.48
N GLY A 322 17.83 -7.92 14.36
CA GLY A 322 17.87 -8.16 15.79
C GLY A 322 16.68 -8.97 16.32
N PRO A 323 16.75 -9.35 17.62
CA PRO A 323 15.72 -10.15 18.27
C PRO A 323 14.38 -9.43 18.39
N ALA A 324 14.36 -8.10 18.53
CA ALA A 324 13.12 -7.33 18.65
C ALA A 324 12.33 -7.35 17.34
N THR A 325 13.01 -7.11 16.21
CA THR A 325 12.42 -7.18 14.86
C THR A 325 11.81 -8.55 14.61
N SER A 326 12.57 -9.62 14.91
CA SER A 326 12.14 -11.00 14.68
C SER A 326 10.93 -11.36 15.54
N PHE A 327 10.95 -10.97 16.82
CA PHE A 327 9.84 -11.20 17.74
C PHE A 327 8.57 -10.45 17.33
N LEU A 328 8.67 -9.18 16.90
CA LEU A 328 7.51 -8.42 16.45
C LEU A 328 6.94 -8.97 15.14
N ALA A 329 7.78 -9.48 14.25
CA ALA A 329 7.32 -10.17 13.05
C ALA A 329 6.51 -11.43 13.41
N GLU A 330 7.03 -12.28 14.29
CA GLU A 330 6.33 -13.48 14.77
C GLU A 330 5.03 -13.13 15.49
N LEU A 331 5.06 -12.14 16.39
CA LEU A 331 3.87 -11.68 17.10
C LEU A 331 2.78 -11.17 16.16
N LEU A 332 3.15 -10.50 15.07
CA LEU A 332 2.22 -10.06 14.04
C LEU A 332 1.65 -11.23 13.23
N LEU A 333 2.43 -12.28 12.96
CA LEU A 333 1.95 -13.49 12.28
C LEU A 333 0.96 -14.26 13.17
N ASP A 334 1.24 -14.37 14.47
CA ASP A 334 0.32 -15.00 15.41
C ASP A 334 -0.97 -14.19 15.55
N ASP A 335 -0.88 -12.87 15.54
CA ASP A 335 -2.04 -11.98 15.48
C ASP A 335 -2.89 -12.26 14.23
N MET A 336 -2.28 -12.41 13.05
CA MET A 336 -2.98 -12.76 11.80
C MET A 336 -3.72 -14.10 11.87
N ARG A 337 -3.17 -15.09 12.58
CA ARG A 337 -3.78 -16.42 12.75
C ARG A 337 -4.92 -16.46 13.78
N SER A 338 -4.94 -15.49 14.69
CA SER A 338 -5.90 -15.42 15.80
C SER A 338 -7.26 -14.83 15.41
N ILE A 339 -7.35 -14.18 14.24
CA ILE A 339 -8.58 -13.61 13.66
C ILE A 339 -9.39 -14.72 12.98
#